data_AF-H2YGG6-F1
#
_entry.id   AF-H2YGG6-F1
#
_cell.length_a   1.000
_cell.length_b   1.000
_cell.length_c   1.000
_cell.angle_alpha   90.00
_cell.angle_beta   90.00
_cell.angle_gamma   90.00
#
_symmetry.space_group_name_H-M   'P 1'
#
loop_
_entity.id
_entity.type
_entity.pdbx_description
1 polymer ?
#
loop_
_entity_poly.entity_id
_entity_poly.type
_entity_poly.pdbx_seq_one_letter_code
_entity_poly.pdbx_strand_id
1 'polypeptide(L)'
;MGQPSVVSCLIQTCRDIHATVLSRQKLPANLLQLTFNVLTNISSSPECRALVWKANLLELFAASADRGQHPKRSKLQTSLLEYWLRLMLALSFHTDGQLNILKLRDIFDVLIELYSSKTFPKLVLDIIRNLCFHAPSKNRISSCNPVVNILLLNLGQKDKAVRMDCSIAVLSLLCNNQKAKVHLKGAGLGKCVQNTLDRLTLEGDVHSADDMKYKRHLEDVLQIMQG
;
A
#
# COMPACT_ATOMS: atom_id res chain seq x y z
N MET A 1 17.85 -34.69 9.73
CA MET A 1 17.62 -33.30 9.32
C MET A 1 16.81 -33.33 8.03
N GLY A 2 15.58 -32.78 8.02
CA GLY A 2 14.74 -32.77 6.82
C GLY A 2 15.30 -31.81 5.77
N GLN A 3 15.15 -32.14 4.48
CA GLN A 3 15.56 -31.24 3.40
C GLN A 3 14.78 -29.91 3.49
N PRO A 4 15.44 -28.76 3.26
CA PRO A 4 14.76 -27.48 3.26
C PRO A 4 13.69 -27.45 2.16
N SER A 5 12.51 -26.93 2.48
CA SER A 5 11.45 -26.79 1.49
C SER A 5 11.88 -25.81 0.38
N VAL A 6 11.32 -25.96 -0.81
CA VAL A 6 11.57 -25.04 -1.94
C VAL A 6 11.34 -23.58 -1.55
N VAL A 7 10.30 -23.31 -0.75
CA VAL A 7 9.99 -21.97 -0.24
C VAL A 7 11.10 -21.47 0.69
N SER A 8 11.65 -22.33 1.55
CA SER A 8 12.76 -21.95 2.43
C SER A 8 14.02 -21.59 1.63
N CYS A 9 14.32 -22.36 0.57
CA CYS A 9 15.41 -22.04 -0.35
C CYS A 9 15.16 -20.70 -1.07
N LEU A 10 13.94 -20.43 -1.53
CA LEU A 10 13.61 -19.16 -2.18
C LEU A 10 13.75 -17.97 -1.23
N ILE A 11 13.31 -18.11 0.03
CA ILE A 11 13.48 -17.09 1.06
C ILE A 11 14.97 -16.81 1.28
N GLN A 12 15.81 -17.85 1.37
CA GLN A 12 17.25 -17.68 1.51
C GLN A 12 17.85 -16.96 0.29
N THR A 13 17.49 -17.38 -0.92
CA THR A 13 17.92 -16.70 -2.17
C THR A 13 17.52 -15.22 -2.16
N CYS A 14 16.31 -14.87 -1.70
CA CYS A 14 15.87 -13.49 -1.58
C CYS A 14 16.76 -12.68 -0.60
N ARG A 15 17.17 -13.28 0.53
CA ARG A 15 18.10 -12.67 1.50
C ARG A 15 19.48 -12.41 0.88
N ASP A 16 20.01 -13.38 0.16
CA ASP A 16 21.34 -13.29 -0.46
C ASP A 16 21.35 -12.23 -1.57
N ILE A 17 20.30 -12.18 -2.39
CA ILE A 17 20.09 -11.13 -3.39
C ILE A 17 20.00 -9.77 -2.72
N HIS A 18 19.18 -9.64 -1.68
CA HIS A 18 19.03 -8.39 -0.94
C HIS A 18 20.39 -7.88 -0.43
N ALA A 19 21.19 -8.72 0.24
CA ALA A 19 22.52 -8.37 0.71
C ALA A 19 23.48 -7.98 -0.43
N THR A 20 23.45 -8.71 -1.53
CA THR A 20 24.26 -8.43 -2.74
C THR A 20 23.93 -7.06 -3.32
N VAL A 21 22.63 -6.73 -3.43
CA VAL A 21 22.17 -5.44 -3.96
C VAL A 21 22.54 -4.29 -3.01
N LEU A 22 22.36 -4.46 -1.69
CA LEU A 22 22.69 -3.41 -0.72
C LEU A 22 24.19 -3.13 -0.66
N SER A 23 25.03 -4.16 -0.83
CA SER A 23 26.49 -4.05 -0.92
C SER A 23 27.01 -3.60 -2.30
N ARG A 24 26.10 -3.31 -3.25
CA ARG A 24 26.41 -2.88 -4.62
C ARG A 24 27.26 -3.86 -5.42
N GLN A 25 27.16 -5.13 -5.09
CA GLN A 25 27.82 -6.19 -5.84
C GLN A 25 27.03 -6.50 -7.11
N LYS A 26 27.71 -7.10 -8.09
CA LYS A 26 27.07 -7.51 -9.35
C LYS A 26 26.09 -8.64 -9.07
N LEU A 27 24.90 -8.54 -9.64
CA LEU A 27 23.89 -9.58 -9.60
C LEU A 27 23.71 -10.15 -11.01
N PRO A 28 23.55 -11.48 -11.19
CA PRO A 28 23.14 -12.04 -12.46
C PRO A 28 21.88 -11.37 -13.01
N ALA A 29 21.81 -11.24 -14.34
CA ALA A 29 20.66 -10.65 -15.00
C ALA A 29 19.37 -11.38 -14.60
N ASN A 30 18.29 -10.63 -14.41
CA ASN A 30 16.94 -11.12 -14.07
C ASN A 30 16.79 -11.88 -12.74
N LEU A 31 17.87 -12.20 -12.01
CA LEU A 31 17.78 -12.99 -10.79
C LEU A 31 16.92 -12.30 -9.71
N LEU A 32 17.06 -10.98 -9.57
CA LEU A 32 16.21 -10.17 -8.71
C LEU A 32 14.73 -10.29 -9.10
N GLN A 33 14.43 -10.03 -10.38
CA GLN A 33 13.07 -10.06 -10.90
C GLN A 33 12.42 -11.44 -10.74
N LEU A 34 13.12 -12.51 -11.14
CA LEU A 34 12.63 -13.88 -11.06
C LEU A 34 12.34 -14.27 -9.61
N THR A 35 13.26 -13.96 -8.69
CA THR A 35 13.08 -14.29 -7.27
C THR A 35 11.84 -13.61 -6.70
N PHE A 36 11.66 -12.31 -6.95
CA PHE A 36 10.49 -11.59 -6.44
C PHE A 36 9.19 -11.99 -7.13
N ASN A 37 9.21 -12.32 -8.42
CA ASN A 37 8.04 -12.84 -9.13
C ASN A 37 7.59 -14.18 -8.56
N VAL A 38 8.52 -15.13 -8.37
CA VAL A 38 8.20 -16.42 -7.76
C VAL A 38 7.70 -16.22 -6.33
N LEU A 39 8.37 -15.39 -5.53
CA LEU A 39 7.97 -15.10 -4.15
C LEU A 39 6.57 -14.49 -4.07
N THR A 40 6.26 -13.56 -4.98
CA THR A 40 4.93 -12.94 -5.10
C THR A 40 3.87 -13.98 -5.45
N ASN A 41 4.15 -14.82 -6.44
CA ASN A 41 3.20 -15.85 -6.89
C ASN A 41 2.89 -16.87 -5.79
N ILE A 42 3.92 -17.41 -5.11
CA ILE A 42 3.70 -18.39 -4.04
C ILE A 42 2.98 -17.78 -2.84
N SER A 43 3.12 -16.47 -2.62
CA SER A 43 2.44 -15.77 -1.51
C SER A 43 0.91 -15.76 -1.65
N SER A 44 0.36 -16.23 -2.77
CA SER A 44 -1.08 -16.51 -2.90
C SER A 44 -1.54 -17.65 -1.96
N SER A 45 -0.66 -18.61 -1.66
CA SER A 45 -0.91 -19.71 -0.71
C SER A 45 -0.71 -19.24 0.74
N PRO A 46 -1.69 -19.47 1.65
CA PRO A 46 -1.55 -19.17 3.07
C PRO A 46 -0.34 -19.84 3.73
N GLU A 47 -0.04 -21.09 3.35
CA GLU A 47 1.09 -21.87 3.88
C GLU A 47 2.42 -21.23 3.50
N CYS A 48 2.54 -20.75 2.25
CA CYS A 48 3.72 -20.04 1.79
C CYS A 48 3.88 -18.69 2.52
N ARG A 49 2.80 -17.94 2.73
CA ARG A 49 2.85 -16.70 3.53
C ARG A 49 3.29 -16.97 4.96
N ALA A 50 2.79 -18.03 5.59
CA ALA A 50 3.21 -18.41 6.94
C ALA A 50 4.73 -18.63 7.04
N LEU A 51 5.35 -19.22 6.02
CA LEU A 51 6.81 -19.36 5.95
C LEU A 51 7.52 -18.01 5.78
N VAL A 52 6.99 -17.10 4.95
CA VAL A 52 7.50 -15.73 4.79
C VAL A 52 7.46 -14.96 6.12
N TRP A 53 6.37 -15.09 6.88
CA TRP A 53 6.21 -14.48 8.21
C TRP A 53 7.18 -15.07 9.22
N LYS A 54 7.26 -16.40 9.31
CA LYS A 54 8.18 -17.10 10.21
C LYS A 54 9.63 -16.72 9.94
N ALA A 55 9.96 -16.45 8.68
CA ALA A 55 11.28 -16.02 8.28
C ALA A 55 11.56 -14.54 8.55
N ASN A 56 10.61 -13.72 9.00
CA ASN A 56 10.76 -12.25 9.14
C ASN A 56 11.28 -11.58 7.86
N LEU A 57 10.82 -12.05 6.70
CA LEU A 57 11.39 -11.59 5.43
C LEU A 57 11.10 -10.10 5.17
N LEU A 58 9.93 -9.61 5.58
CA LEU A 58 9.54 -8.21 5.38
C LEU A 58 10.39 -7.19 6.16
N GLU A 59 11.12 -7.60 7.21
CA GLU A 59 12.00 -6.68 7.95
C GLU A 59 13.11 -6.10 7.06
N LEU A 60 13.45 -6.80 5.97
CA LEU A 60 14.44 -6.33 4.98
C LEU A 60 13.94 -5.12 4.17
N PHE A 61 12.63 -4.90 4.10
CA PHE A 61 12.05 -3.79 3.35
C PHE A 61 12.59 -2.44 3.80
N ALA A 62 12.76 -2.21 5.10
CA ALA A 62 13.22 -0.93 5.64
C ALA A 62 14.58 -0.52 5.08
N ALA A 63 15.53 -1.46 5.01
CA ALA A 63 16.84 -1.22 4.43
C ALA A 63 16.78 -0.96 2.91
N SER A 64 15.85 -1.64 2.21
CA SER A 64 15.61 -1.39 0.79
C SER A 64 14.97 -0.02 0.53
N ALA A 65 14.07 0.44 1.40
CA ALA A 65 13.45 1.77 1.32
C ALA A 65 14.48 2.88 1.57
N ASP A 66 15.30 2.76 2.62
CA ASP A 66 16.39 3.70 2.92
C ASP A 66 17.36 3.83 1.72
N ARG A 67 17.90 2.70 1.26
CA ARG A 67 18.87 2.69 0.15
C ARG A 67 18.26 3.04 -1.20
N GLY A 68 16.99 2.69 -1.42
CA GLY A 68 16.24 2.98 -2.63
C GLY A 68 15.75 4.42 -2.73
N GLN A 69 15.75 5.18 -1.63
CA GLN A 69 15.47 6.63 -1.64
C GLN A 69 16.73 7.49 -1.56
N HIS A 70 17.87 6.92 -1.14
CA HIS A 70 19.13 7.64 -1.01
C HIS A 70 19.55 8.36 -2.32
N PRO A 71 20.08 9.60 -2.28
CA PRO A 71 20.46 10.36 -3.49
C PRO A 71 21.47 9.66 -4.39
N LYS A 72 22.39 8.91 -3.80
CA LYS A 72 23.44 8.15 -4.52
C LYS A 72 23.03 6.71 -4.89
N ARG A 73 21.75 6.36 -4.85
CA ARG A 73 21.25 4.99 -5.11
C ARG A 73 21.66 4.47 -6.49
N SER A 74 21.88 3.16 -6.59
CA SER A 74 22.07 2.49 -7.88
C SER A 74 20.73 2.14 -8.53
N LYS A 75 20.72 1.91 -9.85
CA LYS A 75 19.52 1.41 -10.55
C LYS A 75 18.99 0.12 -9.91
N LEU A 76 19.89 -0.78 -9.52
CA LEU A 76 19.54 -2.06 -8.90
C LEU A 76 18.90 -1.89 -7.51
N GLN A 77 19.34 -0.89 -6.73
CA GLN A 77 18.72 -0.55 -5.44
C GLN A 77 17.32 0.02 -5.63
N THR A 78 17.12 0.87 -6.64
CA THR A 78 15.78 1.37 -7.02
C THR A 78 14.86 0.23 -7.46
N SER A 79 15.35 -0.71 -8.29
CA SER A 79 14.58 -1.88 -8.71
C SER A 79 14.23 -2.81 -7.54
N LEU A 80 15.17 -3.03 -6.61
CA LEU A 80 14.91 -3.82 -5.40
C LEU A 80 13.76 -3.23 -4.58
N LEU A 81 13.76 -1.91 -4.38
CA LEU A 81 12.66 -1.21 -3.71
C LEU A 81 11.33 -1.40 -4.46
N GLU A 82 11.31 -1.26 -5.79
CA GLU A 82 10.10 -1.51 -6.58
C GLU A 82 9.55 -2.93 -6.38
N TYR A 83 10.42 -3.95 -6.42
CA TYR A 83 10.00 -5.33 -6.24
C TYR A 83 9.49 -5.63 -4.84
N TRP A 84 10.07 -5.00 -3.80
CA TRP A 84 9.49 -5.07 -2.46
C TRP A 84 8.10 -4.45 -2.39
N LEU A 85 7.89 -3.28 -3.00
CA LEU A 85 6.58 -2.64 -3.01
C LEU A 85 5.55 -3.51 -3.75
N ARG A 86 5.93 -4.14 -4.87
CA ARG A 86 5.06 -5.10 -5.58
C ARG A 86 4.71 -6.31 -4.73
N LEU A 87 5.69 -6.88 -4.01
CA LEU A 87 5.44 -8.00 -3.08
C LEU A 87 4.54 -7.57 -1.92
N MET A 88 4.78 -6.40 -1.33
CA MET A 88 3.92 -5.85 -0.26
C MET A 88 2.51 -5.60 -0.75
N LEU A 89 2.34 -5.08 -1.97
CA LEU A 89 1.03 -4.91 -2.59
C LEU A 89 0.32 -6.25 -2.72
N ALA A 90 0.99 -7.28 -3.24
CA ALA A 90 0.42 -8.62 -3.34
C ALA A 90 0.01 -9.20 -1.97
N LEU A 91 0.87 -9.07 -0.96
CA LEU A 91 0.59 -9.54 0.39
C LEU A 91 -0.56 -8.79 1.05
N SER A 92 -0.72 -7.49 0.77
CA SER A 92 -1.75 -6.64 1.36
C SER A 92 -3.19 -6.99 0.93
N PHE A 93 -3.37 -7.83 -0.09
CA PHE A 93 -4.69 -8.40 -0.43
C PHE A 93 -5.19 -9.42 0.61
N HIS A 94 -4.31 -9.91 1.49
CA HIS A 94 -4.64 -10.91 2.51
C HIS A 94 -4.62 -10.29 3.91
N THR A 95 -5.56 -10.70 4.76
CA THR A 95 -5.68 -10.18 6.15
C THR A 95 -4.41 -10.37 6.96
N ASP A 96 -3.76 -11.53 6.85
CA ASP A 96 -2.49 -11.81 7.52
C ASP A 96 -1.34 -10.95 6.95
N GLY A 97 -1.35 -10.67 5.65
CA GLY A 97 -0.40 -9.76 5.03
C GLY A 97 -0.57 -8.32 5.48
N GLN A 98 -1.81 -7.83 5.57
CA GLN A 98 -2.11 -6.50 6.11
C GLN A 98 -1.60 -6.37 7.56
N LEU A 99 -1.86 -7.37 8.40
CA LEU A 99 -1.39 -7.40 9.78
C LEU A 99 0.15 -7.35 9.85
N ASN A 100 0.85 -8.20 9.09
CA ASN A 100 2.31 -8.27 9.13
C ASN A 100 2.98 -7.00 8.57
N ILE A 101 2.42 -6.40 7.51
CA ILE A 101 2.89 -5.09 7.01
C ILE A 101 2.69 -4.01 8.06
N LEU A 102 1.54 -3.97 8.73
CA LEU A 102 1.25 -2.97 9.77
C LEU A 102 2.10 -3.16 11.02
N LYS A 103 2.65 -4.35 11.27
CA LYS A 103 3.60 -4.60 12.38
C LYS A 103 5.00 -4.07 12.09
N LEU A 104 5.35 -3.81 10.83
CA LEU A 104 6.64 -3.22 10.50
C LEU A 104 6.78 -1.88 11.20
N ARG A 105 7.94 -1.69 11.83
CA ARG A 105 8.29 -0.46 12.51
C ARG A 105 8.28 0.70 11.51
N ASP A 106 7.69 1.83 11.94
CA ASP A 106 7.68 3.09 11.20
C ASP A 106 7.10 2.98 9.76
N ILE A 107 6.27 1.96 9.51
CA ILE A 107 5.74 1.67 8.16
C ILE A 107 4.97 2.85 7.54
N PHE A 108 4.21 3.59 8.34
CA PHE A 108 3.50 4.76 7.82
C PHE A 108 4.49 5.83 7.39
N ASP A 109 5.50 6.12 8.21
CA ASP A 109 6.52 7.14 7.90
C ASP A 109 7.24 6.80 6.59
N VAL A 110 7.63 5.53 6.42
CA VAL A 110 8.25 5.05 5.17
C VAL A 110 7.31 5.21 3.96
N LEU A 111 6.04 4.80 4.07
CA LEU A 111 5.09 4.94 2.95
C LEU A 111 4.77 6.41 2.64
N ILE A 112 4.65 7.26 3.66
CA ILE A 112 4.43 8.70 3.50
C ILE A 112 5.63 9.33 2.79
N GLU A 113 6.85 9.00 3.18
CA GLU A 113 8.08 9.51 2.56
C GLU A 113 8.17 9.09 1.08
N LEU A 114 7.93 7.81 0.78
CA LEU A 114 7.92 7.30 -0.60
C LEU A 114 6.87 8.02 -1.47
N TYR A 115 5.67 8.23 -0.93
CA TYR A 115 4.61 8.95 -1.64
C TYR A 115 4.99 10.42 -1.87
N SER A 116 5.54 11.08 -0.84
CA SER A 116 5.92 12.50 -0.86
C SER A 116 7.07 12.77 -1.83
N SER A 117 8.07 11.88 -1.86
CA SER A 117 9.21 11.92 -2.79
C SER A 117 8.85 11.50 -4.21
N LYS A 118 7.58 11.13 -4.48
CA LYS A 118 7.11 10.59 -5.77
C LYS A 118 7.84 9.32 -6.20
N THR A 119 8.33 8.55 -5.22
CA THR A 119 8.95 7.24 -5.44
C THR A 119 7.86 6.16 -5.48
N PHE A 120 7.54 5.70 -6.70
CA PHE A 120 6.47 4.71 -6.95
C PHE A 120 5.10 5.06 -6.31
N PRO A 121 4.59 6.30 -6.50
CA PRO A 121 3.45 6.81 -5.73
C PRO A 121 2.17 6.00 -5.91
N LYS A 122 1.95 5.39 -7.09
CA LYS A 122 0.78 4.52 -7.33
C LYS A 122 0.85 3.22 -6.51
N LEU A 123 2.00 2.54 -6.51
CA LEU A 123 2.19 1.32 -5.71
C LEU A 123 1.99 1.60 -4.22
N VAL A 124 2.55 2.71 -3.74
CA VAL A 124 2.41 3.15 -2.35
C VAL A 124 0.94 3.41 -2.00
N LEU A 125 0.22 4.13 -2.87
CA LEU A 125 -1.20 4.42 -2.67
C LEU A 125 -2.04 3.13 -2.64
N ASP A 126 -1.74 2.16 -3.50
CA ASP A 126 -2.45 0.89 -3.57
C ASP A 126 -2.21 0.02 -2.33
N ILE A 127 -0.99 0.04 -1.79
CA ILE A 127 -0.67 -0.57 -0.50
C ILE A 127 -1.48 0.11 0.60
N ILE A 128 -1.46 1.45 0.70
CA ILE A 128 -2.23 2.19 1.72
C ILE A 128 -3.72 1.86 1.63
N ARG A 129 -4.29 1.85 0.41
CA ARG A 129 -5.69 1.46 0.17
C ARG A 129 -5.98 0.07 0.72
N ASN A 130 -5.14 -0.92 0.41
CA ASN A 130 -5.33 -2.28 0.87
C ASN A 130 -5.21 -2.40 2.40
N LEU A 131 -4.30 -1.66 3.04
CA LEU A 131 -4.18 -1.66 4.50
C LEU A 131 -5.41 -1.08 5.21
N CYS A 132 -6.15 -0.16 4.57
CA CYS A 132 -7.40 0.40 5.11
C CYS A 132 -8.51 -0.65 5.32
N PHE A 133 -8.43 -1.80 4.67
CA PHE A 133 -9.36 -2.92 4.87
C PHE A 133 -9.10 -3.70 6.17
N HIS A 134 -7.94 -3.51 6.82
CA HIS A 134 -7.60 -4.24 8.04
C HIS A 134 -8.40 -3.72 9.24
N ALA A 135 -9.52 -4.38 9.52
CA ALA A 135 -10.48 -3.96 10.55
C ALA A 135 -9.83 -3.63 11.92
N PRO A 136 -8.90 -4.44 12.47
CA PRO A 136 -8.27 -4.13 13.76
C PRO A 136 -7.41 -2.86 13.75
N SER A 137 -6.90 -2.43 12.59
CA SER A 137 -5.99 -1.29 12.47
C SER A 137 -6.64 -0.03 11.91
N LYS A 138 -7.93 -0.05 11.55
CA LYS A 138 -8.64 1.13 11.00
C LYS A 138 -8.50 2.36 11.89
N ASN A 139 -8.52 2.20 13.22
CA ASN A 139 -8.34 3.31 14.16
C ASN A 139 -6.94 3.91 14.08
N ARG A 140 -5.91 3.05 14.04
CA ARG A 140 -4.51 3.47 13.93
C ARG A 140 -4.24 4.18 12.59
N ILE A 141 -4.85 3.70 11.51
CA ILE A 141 -4.71 4.30 10.18
C ILE A 141 -5.45 5.65 10.13
N SER A 142 -6.71 5.69 10.55
CA SER A 142 -7.52 6.92 10.51
C SER A 142 -7.04 8.01 11.47
N SER A 143 -6.32 7.68 12.54
CA SER A 143 -5.68 8.68 13.41
C SER A 143 -4.36 9.21 12.85
N CYS A 144 -3.82 8.61 11.78
CA CYS A 144 -2.57 9.04 11.16
C CYS A 144 -2.85 10.18 10.17
N ASN A 145 -2.75 11.43 10.64
CA ASN A 145 -3.05 12.62 9.84
C ASN A 145 -2.34 12.65 8.47
N PRO A 146 -1.04 12.32 8.34
CA PRO A 146 -0.39 12.32 7.03
C PRO A 146 -0.97 11.30 6.05
N VAL A 147 -1.32 10.08 6.51
CA VAL A 147 -1.97 9.07 5.66
C VAL A 147 -3.36 9.54 5.23
N VAL A 148 -4.14 10.08 6.17
CA VAL A 148 -5.46 10.64 5.86
C VAL A 148 -5.35 11.78 4.85
N ASN A 149 -4.40 12.70 5.03
CA ASN A 149 -4.16 13.81 4.10
C ASN A 149 -3.83 13.30 2.70
N ILE A 150 -2.99 12.27 2.56
CA ILE A 150 -2.72 11.64 1.26
C ILE A 150 -4.04 11.16 0.63
N LEU A 151 -4.90 10.44 1.36
CA LEU A 151 -6.17 9.97 0.82
C LEU A 151 -7.08 11.12 0.39
N LEU A 152 -7.26 12.14 1.24
CA LEU A 152 -8.14 13.29 0.96
C LEU A 152 -7.66 14.12 -0.24
N LEU A 153 -6.35 14.38 -0.34
CA LEU A 153 -5.75 15.11 -1.46
C LEU A 153 -6.00 14.40 -2.80
N ASN A 154 -6.10 13.07 -2.78
CA ASN A 154 -6.26 12.26 -3.99
C ASN A 154 -7.71 12.00 -4.40
N LEU A 155 -8.70 12.26 -3.53
CA LEU A 155 -10.13 12.24 -3.90
C LEU A 155 -10.44 13.27 -5.01
N GLY A 156 -9.72 14.38 -5.05
CA GLY A 156 -9.96 15.43 -6.04
C GLY A 156 -9.18 15.32 -7.34
N GLN A 157 -8.39 14.27 -7.55
CA GLN A 157 -7.46 14.20 -8.69
C GLN A 157 -8.15 13.86 -10.01
N LYS A 158 -7.55 14.33 -11.11
CA LYS A 158 -8.04 14.05 -12.47
C LYS A 158 -7.90 12.58 -12.88
N ASP A 159 -6.91 11.88 -12.33
CA ASP A 159 -6.74 10.45 -12.56
C ASP A 159 -7.88 9.67 -11.93
N LYS A 160 -8.68 9.01 -12.79
CA LYS A 160 -9.89 8.27 -12.39
C LYS A 160 -9.57 7.08 -11.47
N ALA A 161 -8.47 6.38 -11.75
CA ALA A 161 -8.07 5.22 -10.98
C ALA A 161 -7.62 5.65 -9.57
N VAL A 162 -6.81 6.71 -9.48
CA VAL A 162 -6.31 7.23 -8.20
C VAL A 162 -7.45 7.72 -7.29
N ARG A 163 -8.39 8.51 -7.82
CA ARG A 163 -9.53 8.99 -7.02
C ARG A 163 -10.44 7.85 -6.57
N MET A 164 -10.68 6.85 -7.43
CA MET A 164 -11.45 5.66 -7.09
C MET A 164 -10.78 4.84 -5.97
N ASP A 165 -9.47 4.63 -6.06
CA ASP A 165 -8.73 3.91 -5.03
C ASP A 165 -8.80 4.63 -3.67
N CYS A 166 -8.76 5.96 -3.68
CA CYS A 166 -8.88 6.76 -2.46
C CYS A 166 -10.30 6.72 -1.88
N SER A 167 -11.35 6.76 -2.70
CA SER A 167 -12.72 6.64 -2.18
C SER A 167 -12.97 5.26 -1.58
N ILE A 168 -12.44 4.20 -2.19
CA ILE A 168 -12.48 2.84 -1.65
C ILE A 168 -11.75 2.77 -0.31
N ALA A 169 -10.56 3.35 -0.21
CA ALA A 169 -9.79 3.37 1.04
C ALA A 169 -10.57 4.09 2.16
N VAL A 170 -11.12 5.27 1.88
CA VAL A 170 -11.90 6.07 2.83
C VAL A 170 -13.17 5.34 3.26
N LEU A 171 -13.94 4.79 2.32
CA LEU A 171 -15.12 3.98 2.64
C LEU A 171 -14.75 2.79 3.53
N SER A 172 -13.65 2.10 3.19
CA SER A 172 -13.17 0.98 3.98
C SER A 172 -12.84 1.38 5.41
N LEU A 173 -12.22 2.55 5.64
CA LEU A 173 -11.97 3.06 6.98
C LEU A 173 -13.26 3.37 7.75
N LEU A 174 -14.28 3.94 7.08
CA LEU A 174 -15.55 4.32 7.69
C LEU A 174 -16.45 3.12 8.04
N CYS A 175 -16.50 2.11 7.17
CA CYS A 175 -17.39 0.97 7.32
C CYS A 175 -17.19 0.26 8.67
N ASN A 176 -18.26 0.21 9.46
CA ASN A 176 -18.31 -0.40 10.79
C ASN A 176 -17.25 0.15 11.77
N ASN A 177 -16.90 1.45 11.67
CA ASN A 177 -15.94 2.06 12.58
C ASN A 177 -16.26 3.52 12.95
N GLN A 178 -16.86 3.69 14.13
CA GLN A 178 -17.23 5.00 14.66
C GLN A 178 -16.03 5.90 15.00
N LYS A 179 -14.90 5.34 15.45
CA LYS A 179 -13.71 6.13 15.79
C LYS A 179 -13.05 6.69 14.53
N ALA A 180 -12.96 5.88 13.47
CA ALA A 180 -12.46 6.34 12.18
C ALA A 180 -13.34 7.46 11.60
N LYS A 181 -14.67 7.36 11.75
CA LYS A 181 -15.60 8.44 11.39
C LYS A 181 -15.28 9.76 12.12
N VAL A 182 -15.00 9.72 13.42
CA VAL A 182 -14.60 10.92 14.19
C VAL A 182 -13.29 11.51 13.66
N HIS A 183 -12.26 10.69 13.48
CA HIS A 183 -10.97 11.16 12.97
C HIS A 183 -11.10 11.80 11.58
N LEU A 184 -11.78 11.13 10.66
CA LEU A 184 -11.95 11.60 9.28
C LEU A 184 -12.84 12.84 9.19
N LYS A 185 -13.86 12.97 10.06
CA LYS A 185 -14.63 14.20 10.20
C LYS A 185 -13.74 15.36 10.66
N GLY A 186 -12.91 15.13 11.68
CA GLY A 186 -11.93 16.11 12.16
C GLY A 186 -10.91 16.52 11.11
N ALA A 187 -10.53 15.60 10.22
CA ALA A 187 -9.64 15.87 9.09
C ALA A 187 -10.31 16.59 7.90
N GLY A 188 -11.61 16.92 7.98
CA GLY A 188 -12.32 17.66 6.95
C GLY A 188 -12.84 16.83 5.78
N LEU A 189 -12.99 15.50 5.95
CA LEU A 189 -13.50 14.61 4.90
C LEU A 189 -14.82 15.09 4.30
N GLY A 190 -15.78 15.49 5.12
CA GLY A 190 -17.12 15.89 4.65
C GLY A 190 -17.06 17.08 3.67
N LYS A 191 -16.28 18.11 3.99
CA LYS A 191 -16.05 19.26 3.10
C LYS A 191 -15.32 18.84 1.83
N CYS A 192 -14.30 17.99 1.94
CA CYS A 192 -13.54 17.48 0.81
C CYS A 192 -14.44 16.72 -0.20
N VAL A 193 -15.32 15.86 0.32
CA VAL A 193 -16.25 15.07 -0.49
C VAL A 193 -17.31 15.96 -1.13
N GLN A 194 -17.93 16.87 -0.38
CA GLN A 194 -18.92 17.81 -0.93
C GLN A 194 -18.33 18.63 -2.08
N ASN A 195 -17.16 19.25 -1.87
CA ASN A 195 -16.48 20.01 -2.91
C ASN A 195 -16.17 19.15 -4.15
N THR A 196 -15.88 17.86 -3.97
CA THR A 196 -15.59 16.95 -5.09
C THR A 196 -16.85 16.61 -5.87
N LEU A 197 -17.97 16.37 -5.19
CA LEU A 197 -19.28 16.15 -5.83
C LEU A 197 -19.76 17.39 -6.60
N ASP A 198 -19.58 18.58 -6.03
CA ASP A 198 -19.96 19.84 -6.69
C ASP A 198 -19.18 20.03 -7.99
N ARG A 199 -17.86 19.77 -7.98
CA ARG A 199 -17.03 19.81 -9.20
C ARG A 199 -17.51 18.81 -10.26
N LEU A 200 -17.75 17.55 -9.87
CA LEU A 200 -18.24 16.52 -10.80
C LEU A 200 -19.57 16.92 -11.45
N THR A 201 -20.43 17.62 -10.72
CA THR A 201 -21.72 18.11 -11.22
C THR A 201 -21.53 19.26 -12.21
N LEU A 202 -20.62 20.20 -11.93
CA LEU A 202 -20.33 21.35 -12.78
C LEU A 202 -19.60 20.97 -14.08
N GLU A 203 -18.68 20.01 -14.00
CA GLU A 203 -17.88 19.55 -15.15
C GLU A 203 -18.69 18.66 -16.10
N GLY A 204 -19.92 18.27 -15.73
CA GLY A 204 -20.73 17.32 -16.49
C GLY A 204 -20.14 15.90 -16.52
N ASP A 205 -19.12 15.63 -15.70
CA ASP A 205 -18.09 14.59 -15.89
C ASP A 205 -18.56 13.15 -15.57
N VAL A 206 -19.88 12.92 -15.53
CA VAL A 206 -20.49 11.60 -15.28
C VAL A 206 -20.93 11.00 -16.60
N HIS A 207 -19.96 10.57 -17.41
CA HIS A 207 -20.22 9.97 -18.72
C HIS A 207 -19.96 8.45 -18.75
N SER A 208 -19.20 7.92 -17.78
CA SER A 208 -18.80 6.51 -17.73
C SER A 208 -19.34 5.77 -16.51
N ALA A 209 -19.38 4.44 -16.59
CA ALA A 209 -19.76 3.58 -15.46
C ALA A 209 -18.84 3.78 -14.23
N ASP A 210 -17.56 4.05 -14.46
CA ASP A 210 -16.59 4.30 -13.40
C ASP A 210 -16.84 5.64 -12.70
N ASP A 211 -17.24 6.68 -13.42
CA ASP A 211 -17.59 7.97 -12.82
C ASP A 211 -18.88 7.88 -12.00
N MET A 212 -19.87 7.12 -12.47
CA MET A 212 -21.09 6.83 -11.70
C MET A 212 -20.79 6.06 -10.41
N LYS A 213 -19.92 5.05 -10.49
CA LYS A 213 -19.47 4.30 -9.32
C LYS A 213 -18.70 5.19 -8.35
N TYR A 214 -17.84 6.07 -8.87
CA TYR A 214 -17.06 7.00 -8.07
C TYR A 214 -17.96 7.98 -7.32
N LYS A 215 -18.93 8.58 -8.03
CA LYS A 215 -19.94 9.47 -7.44
C LYS A 215 -20.72 8.77 -6.32
N ARG A 216 -21.18 7.53 -6.57
CA ARG A 216 -21.87 6.73 -5.55
C ARG A 216 -21.02 6.51 -4.30
N HIS A 217 -19.73 6.19 -4.47
CA HIS A 217 -18.83 6.02 -3.33
C HIS A 217 -18.74 7.31 -2.48
N LEU A 218 -18.71 8.48 -3.12
CA LEU A 218 -18.67 9.76 -2.42
C LEU A 218 -19.99 10.06 -1.68
N GLU A 219 -21.12 9.73 -2.29
CA GLU A 219 -22.45 9.83 -1.66
C GLU A 219 -22.56 8.91 -0.44
N ASP A 220 -22.10 7.66 -0.55
CA ASP A 220 -22.04 6.69 0.55
C ASP A 220 -21.17 7.21 1.72
N VAL A 221 -20.04 7.86 1.40
CA VAL A 221 -19.20 8.51 2.44
C VAL A 221 -19.99 9.55 3.21
N LEU A 222 -20.72 10.45 2.53
CA LEU A 222 -21.51 11.48 3.20
C LEU A 222 -22.62 10.88 4.05
N GLN A 223 -23.30 9.85 3.54
CA GLN A 223 -24.36 9.15 4.27
C GLN A 223 -23.82 8.54 5.57
N ILE A 224 -22.70 7.81 5.49
CA ILE A 224 -22.06 7.23 6.68
C ILE A 224 -21.58 8.32 7.65
N MET A 225 -21.12 9.46 7.15
CA MET A 225 -20.72 10.58 8.00
C MET A 225 -21.89 11.26 8.74
N GLN A 226 -23.11 11.15 8.22
CA GLN A 226 -24.32 11.76 8.81
C GLN A 226 -24.96 10.90 9.90
N GLY A 227 -25.01 9.57 9.73
CA GLY A 227 -25.55 8.62 10.73
C GLY A 227 -24.52 8.21 11.76
#